data_AF-A0A2I0I7U9-F1
#
_entry.id   AF-A0A2I0I7U9-F1
#
_cell.length_a   1.000
_cell.length_b   1.000
_cell.length_c   1.000
_cell.angle_alpha   90.00
_cell.angle_beta   90.00
_cell.angle_gamma   90.00
#
_symmetry.space_group_name_H-M   'P 1'
#
loop_
_entity.id
_entity.type
_entity.pdbx_description
1 polymer ?
#
loop_
_entity_poly.entity_id
_entity_poly.type
_entity_poly.pdbx_seq_one_letter_code
_entity_poly.pdbx_strand_id
1 'polypeptide(L)'
;MSVISGVISRQVLPACGSLCFFCPAMRARSRQPVKRYKKLISDIFPRSPDEEPNDRKIGKLCEYAAKNPLRIPKITNTLEQRCYKELRIENFRFAKIVMLIYRKLLITCKDQM
;
A
#
# COMPACT_ATOMS: atom_id res chain seq x y z
N MET A 1 -28.12 -38.44 2.02
CA MET A 1 -26.99 -37.96 2.85
C MET A 1 -26.48 -36.68 2.23
N SER A 2 -26.71 -35.57 2.92
CA SER A 2 -26.36 -34.22 2.48
C SER A 2 -24.84 -34.02 2.47
N VAL A 3 -24.25 -33.94 1.28
CA VAL A 3 -22.85 -33.50 1.15
C VAL A 3 -22.88 -31.98 1.23
N ILE A 4 -22.72 -31.45 2.44
CA ILE A 4 -22.54 -30.02 2.68
C ILE A 4 -21.25 -29.62 1.97
N SER A 5 -21.36 -29.11 0.74
CA SER A 5 -20.26 -28.42 0.07
C SER A 5 -19.97 -27.17 0.89
N GLY A 6 -18.96 -27.26 1.75
CA GLY A 6 -18.46 -26.13 2.52
C GLY A 6 -18.12 -25.00 1.55
N VAL A 7 -18.95 -23.96 1.53
CA VAL A 7 -18.70 -22.76 0.75
C VAL A 7 -17.60 -21.98 1.47
N ILE A 8 -16.35 -22.33 1.22
CA ILE A 8 -15.20 -21.56 1.70
C ILE A 8 -15.28 -20.19 1.02
N SER A 9 -15.40 -19.13 1.83
CA SER A 9 -15.51 -17.75 1.36
C SER A 9 -14.42 -17.42 0.34
N ARG A 10 -14.81 -16.77 -0.77
CA ARG A 10 -13.88 -16.28 -1.82
C ARG A 10 -12.82 -15.30 -1.31
N GLN A 11 -12.93 -14.82 -0.06
CA GLN A 11 -11.88 -14.03 0.59
C GLN A 11 -10.66 -14.88 1.01
N VAL A 12 -10.84 -16.20 1.13
CA VAL A 12 -9.84 -17.15 1.66
C VAL A 12 -9.09 -17.86 0.54
N LEU A 13 -9.74 -18.09 -0.61
CA LEU A 13 -9.15 -18.77 -1.75
C LEU A 13 -8.70 -17.79 -2.83
N PRO A 14 -7.52 -18.00 -3.45
CA PRO A 14 -7.11 -17.21 -4.59
C PRO A 14 -8.07 -17.41 -5.76
N ALA A 15 -8.22 -16.38 -6.61
CA ALA A 15 -9.14 -16.40 -7.75
C ALA A 15 -8.91 -17.57 -8.73
N CYS A 16 -7.75 -18.22 -8.67
CA CYS A 16 -7.40 -19.39 -9.47
C CYS A 16 -8.05 -20.71 -9.00
N GLY A 17 -8.73 -20.76 -7.85
CA GLY A 17 -9.50 -21.92 -7.38
C GLY A 17 -8.70 -23.19 -7.03
N SER A 18 -7.42 -23.26 -7.40
CA SER A 18 -6.51 -24.37 -7.13
C SER A 18 -5.83 -24.23 -5.76
N LEU A 19 -5.92 -25.25 -4.91
CA LEU A 19 -5.15 -25.39 -3.66
C LEU A 19 -3.67 -25.67 -3.98
N CYS A 20 -2.93 -24.67 -4.42
CA CYS A 20 -1.49 -24.75 -4.58
C CYS A 20 -0.82 -24.36 -3.25
N PHE A 21 -0.14 -25.30 -2.60
CA PHE A 21 0.56 -25.07 -1.32
C PHE A 21 1.63 -23.96 -1.40
N PHE A 22 2.17 -23.71 -2.60
CA PHE A 22 3.13 -22.64 -2.87
C PHE A 22 2.50 -21.33 -3.37
N CYS A 23 1.17 -21.25 -3.49
CA CYS A 23 0.49 -20.08 -4.04
C CYS A 23 0.83 -18.82 -3.20
N PRO A 24 1.41 -17.77 -3.80
CA PRO A 24 1.74 -16.54 -3.09
C PRO A 24 0.52 -15.90 -2.41
N ALA A 25 -0.67 -16.12 -2.97
CA ALA A 25 -1.94 -15.63 -2.43
C ALA A 25 -2.49 -16.49 -1.25
N MET A 26 -2.00 -17.71 -1.06
CA MET A 26 -2.35 -18.58 0.09
C MET A 26 -1.33 -18.52 1.24
N ARG A 27 -0.22 -17.78 1.10
CA ARG A 27 0.74 -17.61 2.19
C ARG A 27 0.05 -16.90 3.37
N ALA A 28 0.28 -17.40 4.59
CA ALA A 28 -0.16 -16.74 5.82
C ALA A 28 0.29 -15.26 5.82
N ARG A 29 -0.67 -14.36 5.63
CA ARG A 29 -0.46 -12.91 5.46
C ARG A 29 0.28 -12.24 6.63
N SER A 30 0.45 -12.93 7.76
CA SER A 30 1.12 -12.42 8.97
C SER A 30 2.65 -12.29 8.85
N ARG A 31 3.31 -13.09 8.00
CA ARG A 31 4.80 -13.06 7.83
C ARG A 31 5.31 -11.94 6.91
N GLN A 32 4.40 -11.12 6.43
CA GLN A 32 4.63 -10.22 5.31
C GLN A 32 4.68 -8.79 5.89
N PRO A 33 5.76 -8.00 5.73
CA PRO A 33 6.08 -6.83 6.57
C PRO A 33 5.08 -5.67 6.41
N VAL A 34 3.90 -5.79 7.03
CA VAL A 34 2.83 -4.77 7.04
C VAL A 34 3.32 -3.48 7.71
N LYS A 35 4.23 -3.59 8.67
CA LYS A 35 4.77 -2.43 9.41
C LYS A 35 5.76 -1.60 8.59
N ARG A 36 6.39 -2.15 7.54
CA ARG A 36 7.48 -1.45 6.83
C ARG A 36 6.99 -0.29 5.99
N TYR A 37 5.95 -0.48 5.17
CA TYR A 37 5.42 0.61 4.34
C TYR A 37 4.82 1.74 5.19
N LYS A 38 4.18 1.40 6.33
CA LYS A 38 3.65 2.40 7.27
C LYS A 38 4.77 3.30 7.83
N LYS A 39 5.92 2.70 8.16
CA LYS A 39 7.10 3.46 8.60
C LYS A 39 7.64 4.35 7.48
N LEU A 40 7.81 3.82 6.26
CA LEU A 40 8.26 4.59 5.10
C LEU A 40 7.33 5.78 4.81
N ILE A 41 6.02 5.57 4.85
CA ILE A 41 5.04 6.65 4.71
C ILE A 41 5.20 7.67 5.83
N SER A 42 5.32 7.25 7.09
CA SER A 42 5.48 8.17 8.22
C SER A 42 6.75 9.00 8.14
N ASP A 43 7.85 8.45 7.60
CA ASP A 43 9.13 9.13 7.50
C ASP A 43 9.13 10.24 6.43
N ILE A 44 8.26 10.15 5.41
CA ILE A 44 8.16 11.13 4.32
C ILE A 44 7.59 12.46 4.79
N PHE A 45 6.61 12.43 5.70
CA PHE A 45 5.94 13.66 6.13
C PHE A 45 6.81 14.41 7.15
N PRO A 46 6.99 15.73 6.96
CA PRO A 46 7.83 16.53 7.81
C PRO A 46 7.26 16.62 9.23
N ARG A 47 8.14 16.67 10.23
CA ARG A 47 7.73 16.86 11.64
C ARG A 47 7.68 18.35 12.02
N SER A 48 8.38 19.19 11.28
CA SER A 48 8.43 20.63 11.47
C SER A 48 7.92 21.39 10.24
N PRO A 49 7.40 22.62 10.42
CA PRO A 49 6.90 23.45 9.32
C PRO A 49 7.99 24.00 8.40
N ASP A 50 9.28 23.79 8.64
CA ASP A 50 10.32 24.27 7.70
C ASP A 50 10.96 23.15 6.89
N GLU A 51 10.60 21.88 7.16
CA GLU A 51 11.18 20.73 6.47
C GLU A 51 10.48 20.48 5.11
N GLU A 52 11.24 20.55 4.03
CA GLU A 52 10.75 20.19 2.69
C GLU A 52 10.50 18.67 2.56
N PRO A 53 9.51 18.25 1.76
CA PRO A 53 9.28 16.85 1.49
C PRO A 53 10.50 16.18 0.89
N ASN A 54 11.07 15.21 1.61
CA ASN A 54 12.32 14.59 1.23
C ASN A 54 12.12 13.58 0.08
N ASP A 55 12.48 13.99 -1.12
CA ASP A 55 12.39 13.21 -2.35
C ASP A 55 13.07 11.83 -2.28
N ARG A 56 14.15 11.71 -1.50
CA ARG A 56 14.86 10.44 -1.28
C ARG A 56 13.99 9.44 -0.51
N LYS A 57 13.18 9.91 0.44
CA LYS A 57 12.28 9.05 1.22
C LYS A 57 11.09 8.58 0.35
N ILE A 58 10.60 9.44 -0.54
CA ILE A 58 9.57 9.07 -1.52
C ILE A 58 10.11 7.99 -2.48
N GLY A 59 11.36 8.14 -2.95
CA GLY A 59 12.02 7.13 -3.78
C GLY A 59 12.08 5.76 -3.11
N LYS A 60 12.46 5.69 -1.82
CA LYS A 60 12.47 4.44 -1.04
C LYS A 60 11.10 3.77 -0.94
N LEU A 61 10.02 4.55 -0.83
CA LEU A 61 8.66 4.01 -0.84
C LEU A 61 8.30 3.44 -2.21
N CYS A 62 8.67 4.13 -3.30
CA CYS A 62 8.41 3.69 -4.66
C CYS A 62 9.19 2.41 -5.01
N GLU A 63 10.48 2.33 -4.67
CA GLU A 63 11.29 1.12 -4.82
C GLU A 63 10.70 -0.06 -4.02
N TYR A 64 10.22 0.21 -2.81
CA TYR A 64 9.55 -0.80 -2.00
C TYR A 64 8.26 -1.30 -2.66
N ALA A 65 7.45 -0.38 -3.18
CA ALA A 65 6.19 -0.68 -3.87
C ALA A 65 6.43 -1.50 -5.15
N ALA A 66 7.40 -1.12 -5.97
CA ALA A 66 7.78 -1.84 -7.19
C ALA A 66 8.20 -3.30 -6.90
N LYS A 67 8.98 -3.52 -5.82
CA LYS A 67 9.38 -4.87 -5.37
C LYS A 67 8.24 -5.66 -4.70
N ASN A 68 7.12 -5.02 -4.36
CA ASN A 68 6.02 -5.62 -3.60
C ASN A 68 4.64 -5.18 -4.15
N PRO A 69 4.28 -5.56 -5.39
CA PRO A 69 3.08 -5.07 -6.08
C PRO A 69 1.79 -5.30 -5.28
N LEU A 70 1.67 -6.43 -4.56
CA LEU A 70 0.54 -6.75 -3.68
C LEU A 70 0.33 -5.74 -2.54
N ARG A 71 1.29 -4.84 -2.28
CA ARG A 71 1.21 -3.79 -1.26
C ARG A 71 0.75 -2.46 -1.80
N ILE A 72 0.79 -2.26 -3.12
CA ILE A 72 0.38 -1.00 -3.76
C ILE A 72 -1.04 -0.61 -3.33
N PRO A 73 -2.07 -1.49 -3.37
CA PRO A 73 -3.42 -1.11 -2.94
C PRO A 73 -3.53 -0.68 -1.47
N LYS A 74 -2.67 -1.23 -0.60
CA LYS A 74 -2.64 -0.85 0.83
C LYS A 74 -1.92 0.48 1.05
N ILE A 75 -0.86 0.73 0.28
CA ILE A 75 -0.12 1.99 0.29
C ILE A 75 -1.02 3.12 -0.20
N THR A 76 -1.69 2.94 -1.35
CA THR A 76 -2.61 3.93 -1.92
C THR A 76 -3.77 4.23 -1.00
N ASN A 77 -4.43 3.22 -0.42
CA ASN A 77 -5.52 3.45 0.54
C ASN A 77 -5.05 4.23 1.79
N THR A 78 -3.85 3.93 2.31
CA THR A 78 -3.29 4.68 3.45
C THR A 78 -3.01 6.15 3.08
N LEU A 79 -2.50 6.40 1.87
CA LEU A 79 -2.24 7.76 1.38
C LEU A 79 -3.53 8.54 1.13
N GLU A 80 -4.56 7.88 0.57
CA GLU A 80 -5.88 8.45 0.31
C GLU A 80 -6.58 8.86 1.60
N GLN A 81 -6.64 7.96 2.59
CA GLN A 81 -7.20 8.26 3.92
C GLN A 81 -6.51 9.46 4.56
N ARG A 82 -5.19 9.54 4.43
CA ARG A 82 -4.41 10.68 4.93
C ARG A 82 -4.75 11.95 4.15
N CYS A 83 -4.75 11.91 2.83
CA CYS A 83 -5.08 13.05 1.97
C CYS A 83 -6.45 13.62 2.32
N TYR A 84 -7.46 12.76 2.45
CA TYR A 84 -8.81 13.16 2.85
C TYR A 84 -8.81 13.85 4.22
N LYS A 85 -8.12 13.29 5.21
CA LYS A 85 -7.99 13.89 6.54
C LYS A 85 -7.33 15.27 6.48
N GLU A 86 -6.22 15.40 5.74
CA GLU A 86 -5.46 16.65 5.66
C GLU A 86 -6.22 17.74 4.90
N LEU A 87 -6.96 17.38 3.85
CA LEU A 87 -7.83 18.32 3.13
C LEU A 87 -8.98 18.83 4.02
N ARG A 88 -9.56 17.97 4.85
CA ARG A 88 -10.64 18.33 5.81
C ARG A 88 -10.20 19.35 6.87
N ILE A 89 -8.91 19.40 7.20
CA ILE A 89 -8.33 20.34 8.16
C ILE A 89 -7.57 21.49 7.48
N GLU A 90 -7.75 21.64 6.15
CA GLU A 90 -7.10 22.66 5.33
C GLU A 90 -5.56 22.64 5.35
N ASN A 91 -4.97 21.48 5.65
CA ASN A 91 -3.51 21.30 5.59
C ASN A 91 -3.05 20.96 4.17
N PHE A 92 -3.08 21.97 3.29
CA PHE A 92 -2.76 21.80 1.86
C PHE A 92 -1.31 21.40 1.61
N ARG A 93 -0.38 21.70 2.53
CA ARG A 93 1.01 21.26 2.40
C ARG A 93 1.09 19.74 2.40
N PHE A 94 0.44 19.08 3.35
CA PHE A 94 0.48 17.62 3.45
C PHE A 94 -0.25 16.97 2.26
N ALA A 95 -1.34 17.57 1.79
CA ALA A 95 -2.01 17.14 0.57
C ALA A 95 -1.07 17.20 -0.66
N LYS A 96 -0.29 18.29 -0.82
CA LYS A 96 0.73 18.39 -1.89
C LYS A 96 1.78 17.28 -1.81
N ILE A 97 2.22 16.91 -0.59
CA ILE A 97 3.16 15.80 -0.40
C ILE A 97 2.55 14.48 -0.89
N VAL A 98 1.28 14.22 -0.58
CA VAL A 98 0.58 13.03 -1.07
C VAL A 98 0.54 13.01 -2.60
N MET A 99 0.25 14.15 -3.24
CA MET A 99 0.25 14.26 -4.71
C MET A 99 1.63 13.98 -5.32
N LEU A 100 2.72 14.44 -4.69
CA LEU A 100 4.09 14.13 -5.12
C LEU A 100 4.40 12.63 -5.02
N ILE A 101 3.92 11.96 -3.97
CA ILE A 101 4.07 10.51 -3.82
C ILE A 101 3.32 9.77 -4.94
N TYR A 102 2.06 10.13 -5.21
CA TYR A 102 1.29 9.52 -6.30
C TYR A 102 1.96 9.70 -7.65
N ARG A 103 2.45 10.91 -7.95
CA ARG A 103 3.18 11.18 -9.20
C ARG A 103 4.38 10.26 -9.37
N LYS A 104 5.21 10.10 -8.32
CA LYS A 104 6.38 9.20 -8.39
C LYS A 104 6.01 7.72 -8.43
N LEU A 105 4.95 7.30 -7.73
CA LEU A 105 4.44 5.93 -7.80
C LEU A 105 3.98 5.57 -9.21
N LEU A 106 3.23 6.45 -9.87
CA LEU A 106 2.76 6.22 -11.25
C LEU A 106 3.91 6.09 -12.25
N ILE A 107 5.00 6.83 -12.05
CA ILE A 107 6.20 6.74 -12.90
C ILE A 107 7.01 5.46 -12.59
N THR A 108 7.21 5.15 -11.32
CA THR A 108 8.13 4.08 -10.88
C THR A 108 7.49 2.69 -10.89
N CYS A 109 6.19 2.61 -10.63
CA CYS A 109 5.44 1.37 -10.49
C CYS A 109 4.49 1.12 -11.67
N LYS A 110 4.78 1.69 -12.85
CA LYS A 110 3.91 1.66 -14.03
C LYS A 110 3.48 0.25 -14.44
N ASP A 111 4.38 -0.73 -14.35
CA ASP A 111 4.08 -2.10 -14.77
C ASP A 111 3.30 -2.90 -13.69
N GLN A 112 3.18 -2.34 -12.49
CA GLN A 112 2.51 -2.97 -11.34
C GLN A 112 1.18 -2.32 -10.95
N MET A 113 0.87 -1.14 -11.51
CA MET A 113 -0.37 -0.39 -11.30
C MET A 113 -1.34 -0.62 -12.46
#